data_AF-A0A452SEU7-F1
#
_entry.id   AF-A0A452SEU7-F1
#
_cell.length_a   1.000
_cell.length_b   1.000
_cell.length_c   1.000
_cell.angle_alpha   90.00
_cell.angle_beta   90.00
_cell.angle_gamma   90.00
#
_symmetry.space_group_name_H-M   'P 1'
#
loop_
_entity.id
_entity.type
_entity.pdbx_description
1 polymer ?
#
loop_
_entity_poly.entity_id
_entity_poly.type
_entity_poly.pdbx_seq_one_letter_code
_entity_poly.pdbx_strand_id
1 'polypeptide(L)'
;FLLLEKPRCGRVITNSSGAIRNPPRNEMHDNITCVWEIKANASDHVVLAFPYLNLDCTNEYFEILDGPPSSTKSLGKTCSGFYLTYASSSNLLLPKCGIWGESFHFSNFRSPYG
;
A
#
# COMPACT_ATOMS: atom_id res chain seq x y z
N PHE A 1 -24.92 -19.77 -9.84
CA PHE A 1 -24.38 -18.45 -10.22
C PHE A 1 -23.43 -18.01 -9.12
N LEU A 2 -22.13 -18.28 -9.28
CA LEU A 2 -21.12 -17.91 -8.31
C LEU A 2 -20.93 -16.39 -8.40
N LEU A 3 -21.45 -15.66 -7.41
CA LEU A 3 -21.02 -14.28 -7.19
C LEU A 3 -19.57 -14.36 -6.74
N LEU A 4 -18.64 -14.14 -7.67
CA LEU A 4 -17.27 -13.78 -7.33
C LEU A 4 -17.37 -12.47 -6.57
N GLU A 5 -17.46 -12.51 -5.24
CA GLU A 5 -17.38 -11.31 -4.42
C GLU A 5 -16.09 -10.60 -4.82
N LYS A 6 -16.23 -9.46 -5.50
CA LYS A 6 -15.11 -8.59 -5.83
C LYS A 6 -14.46 -8.24 -4.49
N PRO A 7 -13.16 -8.53 -4.27
CA PRO A 7 -12.54 -8.24 -2.99
C PRO A 7 -12.74 -6.76 -2.67
N ARG A 8 -13.35 -6.48 -1.51
CA ARG A 8 -13.73 -5.10 -1.10
C ARG A 8 -12.52 -4.18 -0.98
N CYS A 9 -11.34 -4.76 -0.75
CA CYS A 9 -10.04 -4.10 -0.86
C CYS A 9 -8.93 -5.13 -1.12
N GLY A 10 -7.75 -4.62 -1.48
CA GLY A 10 -6.59 -5.43 -1.79
C GLY A 10 -6.64 -6.04 -3.20
N ARG A 11 -5.59 -5.80 -3.98
CA ARG A 11 -5.42 -6.32 -5.33
C ARG A 11 -3.96 -6.23 -5.75
N VAL A 12 -3.61 -6.96 -6.82
CA VAL A 12 -2.34 -6.78 -7.52
C VAL A 12 -2.46 -5.56 -8.45
N ILE A 13 -1.46 -4.70 -8.42
CA ILE A 13 -1.37 -3.47 -9.20
C ILE A 13 -0.03 -3.49 -9.93
N THR A 14 -0.07 -3.37 -11.25
CA THR A 14 1.10 -3.39 -12.12
C THR A 14 1.27 -2.08 -12.90
N ASN A 15 0.43 -1.09 -12.60
CA ASN A 15 0.55 0.23 -13.23
C ASN A 15 1.85 0.91 -12.79
N SER A 16 2.40 1.77 -13.64
CA SER A 16 3.60 2.54 -13.31
C SER A 16 3.35 3.65 -12.29
N SER A 17 2.11 4.09 -12.10
CA SER A 17 1.73 5.03 -11.06
C SER A 17 0.23 5.04 -10.83
N GLY A 18 -0.19 5.66 -9.73
CA GLY A 18 -1.60 5.89 -9.44
C GLY A 18 -1.84 6.32 -7.99
N ALA A 19 -3.12 6.37 -7.64
CA ALA A 19 -3.57 6.55 -6.27
C ALA A 19 -4.48 5.39 -5.89
N ILE A 20 -4.35 4.91 -4.66
CA ILE A 20 -5.19 3.88 -4.07
C ILE A 20 -5.92 4.55 -2.93
N ARG A 21 -7.26 4.48 -2.98
CA ARG A 21 -8.11 4.92 -1.89
C ARG A 21 -8.69 3.70 -1.19
N ASN A 22 -8.59 3.68 0.12
CA ASN A 22 -9.21 2.65 0.93
C ASN A 22 -10.73 2.85 0.93
N PRO A 23 -11.50 1.76 0.92
CA PRO A 23 -12.95 1.85 1.02
C PRO A 23 -13.35 2.56 2.33
N PRO A 24 -14.48 3.28 2.34
CA PRO A 24 -14.95 4.01 3.51
C PRO A 24 -15.48 3.07 4.60
N ARG A 25 -15.50 3.54 5.85
CA ARG A 25 -15.78 2.70 7.05
C ARG A 25 -17.15 2.04 6.99
N ASN A 26 -18.12 2.71 6.39
CA ASN A 26 -19.48 2.22 6.21
C ASN A 26 -19.61 1.05 5.20
N GLU A 27 -18.59 0.81 4.37
CA GLU A 27 -18.61 -0.25 3.33
C GLU A 27 -17.91 -1.54 3.76
N MET A 28 -17.21 -1.53 4.90
CA MET A 28 -16.48 -2.68 5.42
C MET A 28 -16.77 -2.95 6.89
N HIS A 29 -16.81 -4.25 7.25
CA HIS A 29 -16.94 -4.66 8.65
C HIS A 29 -15.65 -4.38 9.41
N ASP A 30 -15.79 -4.10 10.70
CA ASP A 30 -14.67 -3.94 11.62
C ASP A 30 -13.74 -5.17 11.55
N ASN A 31 -12.42 -4.93 11.55
CA ASN A 31 -11.31 -5.91 11.53
C ASN A 31 -10.82 -6.45 10.18
N ILE A 32 -11.19 -5.87 9.02
CA ILE A 32 -10.58 -6.32 7.75
C ILE A 32 -9.28 -5.54 7.48
N THR A 33 -8.18 -6.27 7.34
CA THR A 33 -6.89 -5.71 6.88
C THR A 33 -6.79 -5.83 5.37
N CYS A 34 -6.61 -4.71 4.70
CA CYS A 34 -6.41 -4.64 3.27
C CYS A 34 -4.92 -4.76 2.94
N VAL A 35 -4.59 -5.55 1.90
CA VAL A 35 -3.22 -5.70 1.42
C VAL A 35 -3.20 -5.47 -0.08
N TRP A 36 -2.42 -4.50 -0.54
CA TRP A 36 -2.18 -4.29 -1.97
C TRP A 36 -0.83 -4.84 -2.36
N GLU A 37 -0.71 -5.39 -3.56
CA GLU A 37 0.54 -5.87 -4.11
C GLU A 37 0.93 -5.01 -5.30
N ILE A 38 1.87 -4.09 -5.12
CA ILE A 38 2.31 -3.17 -6.17
C ILE A 38 3.60 -3.70 -6.77
N LYS A 39 3.52 -4.12 -8.04
CA LYS A 39 4.62 -4.69 -8.81
C LYS A 39 5.10 -3.69 -9.85
N ALA A 40 6.37 -3.36 -9.78
CA ALA A 40 7.10 -2.71 -10.86
C ALA A 40 7.81 -3.74 -11.74
N ASN A 41 8.35 -3.26 -12.86
CA ASN A 41 9.24 -4.04 -13.70
C ASN A 41 10.52 -4.39 -12.93
N ALA A 42 11.24 -5.43 -13.34
CA ALA A 42 12.45 -5.89 -12.64
C ALA A 42 13.57 -4.82 -12.52
N SER A 43 13.57 -3.82 -13.40
CA SER A 43 14.53 -2.71 -13.40
C SER A 43 14.05 -1.45 -12.67
N ASP A 44 12.83 -1.47 -12.14
CA ASP A 44 12.18 -0.33 -11.51
C ASP A 44 11.91 -0.63 -10.03
N HIS A 45 11.90 0.42 -9.22
CA HIS A 45 11.49 0.39 -7.82
C HIS A 45 10.11 1.02 -7.69
N VAL A 46 9.34 0.63 -6.67
CA VAL A 46 8.08 1.29 -6.32
C VAL A 46 8.37 2.31 -5.22
N VAL A 47 7.83 3.51 -5.38
CA VAL A 47 7.80 4.55 -4.36
C VAL A 47 6.36 4.77 -3.95
N LEU A 48 6.10 4.74 -2.65
CA LEU A 48 4.84 5.09 -2.01
C LEU A 48 4.97 6.47 -1.37
N ALA A 49 3.97 7.32 -1.56
CA ALA A 49 3.92 8.63 -0.96
C ALA A 49 2.57 8.89 -0.28
N PHE A 50 2.64 9.38 0.94
CA PHE A 50 1.51 9.86 1.74
C PHE A 50 1.68 11.38 1.93
N PRO A 51 0.92 12.22 1.20
CA PRO A 51 0.99 13.67 1.37
C PRO A 51 0.66 14.10 2.80
N TYR A 52 -0.35 13.46 3.37
CA TYR A 52 -0.79 13.63 4.74
C TYR A 52 -1.35 12.32 5.26
N LEU A 53 -1.08 12.03 6.53
CA LEU A 53 -1.64 10.91 7.25
C LEU A 53 -1.95 11.36 8.68
N ASN A 54 -3.18 11.10 9.13
CA ASN A 54 -3.58 11.37 10.50
C ASN A 54 -4.68 10.39 10.93
N LEU A 55 -4.26 9.30 11.55
CA LEU A 55 -5.11 8.18 11.95
C LEU A 55 -5.19 8.04 13.46
N ASP A 56 -6.15 7.24 13.93
CA ASP A 56 -6.14 6.78 15.32
C ASP A 56 -5.06 5.71 15.52
N CYS A 57 -3.87 6.13 15.94
CA CYS A 57 -2.71 5.26 16.18
C CYS A 57 -2.95 4.10 17.18
N THR A 58 -4.09 4.08 17.88
CA THR A 58 -4.49 2.97 18.75
C THR A 58 -4.85 1.72 17.94
N ASN A 59 -5.55 1.89 16.81
CA ASN A 59 -6.12 0.79 16.03
C ASN A 59 -5.81 0.88 14.52
N GLU A 60 -5.42 2.06 14.04
CA GLU A 60 -5.27 2.38 12.63
C GLU A 60 -3.81 2.63 12.29
N TYR A 61 -3.32 1.95 11.25
CA TYR A 61 -1.96 2.11 10.76
C TYR A 61 -1.82 1.65 9.31
N PHE A 62 -0.80 2.19 8.66
CA PHE A 62 -0.19 1.61 7.48
C PHE A 62 1.08 0.88 7.88
N GLU A 63 1.19 -0.38 7.47
CA GLU A 63 2.45 -1.11 7.49
C GLU A 63 2.95 -1.28 6.08
N ILE A 64 4.17 -0.80 5.82
CA ILE A 64 4.78 -0.89 4.51
C ILE A 64 5.74 -2.07 4.53
N LEU A 65 5.49 -3.03 3.64
CA LEU A 65 6.24 -4.26 3.55
C LEU A 65 6.99 -4.31 2.20
N ASP A 66 8.30 -4.49 2.24
CA ASP A 66 9.19 -4.51 1.08
C ASP A 66 9.59 -5.94 0.71
N GLY A 67 9.44 -6.28 -0.57
CA GLY A 67 9.76 -7.60 -1.12
C GLY A 67 8.60 -8.61 -1.11
N PRO A 68 8.80 -9.77 -1.74
CA PRO A 68 7.77 -10.79 -1.93
C PRO A 68 7.36 -11.44 -0.61
N PRO A 69 6.13 -12.00 -0.51
CA PRO A 69 5.59 -12.59 0.73
C PRO A 69 6.52 -13.59 1.43
N SER A 70 7.39 -14.27 0.68
CA SER A 70 8.37 -15.24 1.18
C SER A 70 9.60 -14.63 1.87
N SER A 71 9.92 -13.36 1.62
CA SER A 71 11.11 -12.67 2.17
C SER A 71 10.81 -11.21 2.53
N THR A 72 9.56 -10.92 2.86
CA THR A 72 9.08 -9.58 3.13
C THR A 72 9.74 -8.97 4.37
N LYS A 73 10.18 -7.71 4.26
CA LYS A 73 10.68 -6.91 5.38
C LYS A 73 9.75 -5.74 5.66
N SER A 74 9.39 -5.53 6.93
CA SER A 74 8.65 -4.33 7.33
C SER A 74 9.57 -3.10 7.30
N LEU A 75 9.18 -2.07 6.55
CA LEU A 75 9.82 -0.74 6.54
C LEU A 75 9.29 0.14 7.67
N GLY A 76 8.26 -0.32 8.39
CA GLY A 76 7.70 0.33 9.57
C GLY A 76 6.18 0.46 9.53
N LYS A 77 5.63 0.77 10.71
CA LYS A 77 4.22 1.13 10.88
C LYS A 77 4.12 2.64 11.07
N THR A 78 3.22 3.26 10.33
CA THR A 78 2.93 4.69 10.45
C THR A 78 1.42 4.92 10.57
N CYS A 79 1.05 5.84 11.43
CA CYS A 79 -0.34 6.26 11.63
C CYS A 79 -0.51 7.77 11.45
N SER A 80 0.59 8.54 11.46
CA SER A 80 0.54 9.99 11.29
C SER A 80 1.81 10.52 10.63
N GLY A 81 1.69 11.56 9.84
CA GLY A 81 2.83 12.27 9.28
C GLY A 81 2.46 13.15 8.09
N PHE A 82 3.45 13.90 7.61
CA PHE A 82 3.35 14.75 6.44
C PHE A 82 4.44 14.35 5.46
N TYR A 83 4.09 14.26 4.17
CA TYR A 83 5.03 13.93 3.09
C TYR A 83 5.84 12.65 3.33
N LEU A 84 5.23 11.62 3.91
CA LEU A 84 5.91 10.34 4.15
C LEU A 84 6.17 9.63 2.83
N THR A 85 7.38 9.12 2.65
CA THR A 85 7.78 8.41 1.42
C THR A 85 8.49 7.11 1.76
N TYR A 86 8.13 6.03 1.05
CA TYR A 86 8.74 4.72 1.20
C TYR A 86 9.16 4.20 -0.17
N ALA A 87 10.39 3.73 -0.30
CA ALA A 87 10.91 3.15 -1.54
C ALA A 87 11.18 1.65 -1.35
N SER A 88 10.88 0.87 -2.38
CA SER A 88 11.19 -0.56 -2.41
C SER A 88 12.67 -0.79 -2.63
N SER A 89 13.27 -1.76 -1.95
CA SER A 89 14.62 -2.23 -2.28
C SER A 89 14.65 -3.13 -3.53
N SER A 90 13.48 -3.68 -3.89
CA SER A 90 13.27 -4.54 -5.06
C SER A 90 12.23 -3.91 -6.01
N ASN A 91 11.47 -4.72 -6.74
CA ASN A 91 10.38 -4.28 -7.62
C ASN A 91 8.98 -4.50 -6.99
N LEU A 92 8.90 -4.79 -5.69
CA LEU A 92 7.64 -5.13 -5.02
C LEU A 92 7.45 -4.44 -3.67
N LEU A 93 6.30 -3.81 -3.51
CA LEU A 93 5.83 -3.29 -2.22
C LEU A 93 4.43 -3.82 -1.90
N LEU A 94 4.23 -4.15 -0.63
CA LEU A 94 3.00 -4.68 -0.07
C LEU A 94 2.45 -3.72 1.01
N PRO A 95 1.79 -2.60 0.65
CA PRO A 95 1.09 -1.80 1.65
C PRO A 95 0.03 -2.65 2.35
N LYS A 96 0.11 -2.76 3.67
CA LYS A 96 -0.94 -3.32 4.51
C LYS A 96 -1.60 -2.19 5.27
N CYS A 97 -2.92 -2.19 5.28
CA CYS A 97 -3.68 -1.13 5.94
C CYS A 97 -4.83 -1.70 6.75
N GLY A 98 -4.98 -1.21 7.97
CA GLY A 98 -6.09 -1.50 8.86
C GLY A 98 -7.16 -0.39 8.90
N ILE A 99 -7.23 0.48 7.89
CA ILE A 99 -8.05 1.71 7.95
C ILE A 99 -9.08 1.80 6.83
N TRP A 100 -9.91 2.84 6.94
CA TRP A 100 -10.95 3.22 5.98
C TRP A 100 -10.70 4.61 5.37
N GLY A 101 -11.05 4.81 4.09
CA GLY A 101 -11.22 6.14 3.48
C GLY A 101 -9.96 6.90 3.04
N GLU A 102 -8.79 6.65 3.61
CA GLU A 102 -7.56 7.36 3.23
C GLU A 102 -6.98 6.89 1.88
N SER A 103 -6.25 7.80 1.24
CA SER A 103 -5.59 7.54 -0.04
C SER A 103 -4.08 7.71 0.01
N PHE A 104 -3.38 6.87 -0.74
CA PHE A 104 -1.94 6.97 -0.94
C PHE A 104 -1.58 6.90 -2.41
N HIS A 105 -0.47 7.52 -2.76
CA HIS A 105 0.05 7.55 -4.12
C HIS A 105 1.18 6.55 -4.27
N PHE A 106 1.31 5.98 -5.47
CA PHE A 106 2.44 5.16 -5.83
C PHE A 106 2.95 5.53 -7.22
N SER A 107 4.25 5.34 -7.41
CA SER A 107 4.92 5.55 -8.69
C SER A 107 6.14 4.65 -8.79
N ASN A 108 6.41 4.16 -9.99
CA ASN A 108 7.65 3.49 -10.32
C ASN A 108 8.76 4.54 -10.45
N PHE A 109 9.89 4.23 -9.86
CA PHE A 109 11.10 5.02 -9.91
C PHE A 109 12.24 4.14 -10.38
N ARG A 110 12.93 4.58 -11.43
CA ARG A 110 14.16 3.95 -11.90
C ARG A 110 15.33 4.83 -11.51
N SER A 111 16.30 4.28 -10.78
CA SER A 111 17.54 4.99 -10.49
C SER A 111 18.27 5.28 -11.81
N PRO A 112 18.64 6.53 -12.11
CA PRO A 112 19.39 6.87 -13.32
C PRO A 112 20.83 6.33 -13.30
N TYR A 113 21.31 5.81 -12.15
CA TYR A 113 22.66 5.32 -11.95
C TYR A 113 22.76 3.79 -11.80
N GLY A 114 21.84 3.05 -12.42
CA GLY A 114 21.84 1.58 -12.44
C GLY A 114 23.06 0.99 -13.14
#